data_AF-A0A8H3YKG7-F1
#
_entry.id   AF-A0A8H3YKG7-F1
#
_cell.length_a   1.000
_cell.length_b   1.000
_cell.length_c   1.000
_cell.angle_alpha   90.00
_cell.angle_beta   90.00
_cell.angle_gamma   90.00
#
_symmetry.space_group_name_H-M   'P 1'
#
loop_
_entity.id
_entity.type
_entity.pdbx_description
1 polymer ?
#
loop_
_entity_poly.entity_id
_entity_poly.type
_entity_poly.pdbx_seq_one_letter_code
_entity_poly.pdbx_strand_id
1 'polypeptide(L)'
;MQLSTFALASLLSLASARIVGFSVPKTIRPGEGFSAVIHTENYIQSVQDIAIAFGVTPGVGYPGSLGTTLESFYLGPSMSSSPSLALQSLEKPSLAPTQSNIVSNITKYFTTVPKTLTPGAATLSAQLYSLYGASSSGVLSNYNVSITVANTTSTEYVSSLA
;
A
#
# COMPACT_ATOMS: atom_id res chain seq x y z
N MET A 1 13.76 48.88 -26.69
CA MET A 1 14.34 47.54 -26.48
C MET A 1 13.45 46.80 -25.49
N GLN A 2 12.60 45.88 -25.96
CA GLN A 2 11.79 45.05 -25.07
C GLN A 2 12.63 43.86 -24.60
N LEU A 3 12.68 43.70 -23.28
CA LEU A 3 13.41 42.67 -22.57
C LEU A 3 12.65 41.34 -22.71
N SER A 4 13.19 40.38 -23.47
CA SER A 4 12.61 39.03 -23.56
C SER A 4 13.05 38.21 -22.34
N THR A 5 12.13 37.96 -21.41
CA THR A 5 12.31 37.05 -20.28
C THR A 5 12.16 35.60 -20.75
N PHE A 6 13.24 34.82 -20.66
CA PHE A 6 13.18 33.36 -20.84
C PHE A 6 12.49 32.72 -19.63
N ALA A 7 11.41 31.97 -19.87
CA ALA A 7 10.78 31.15 -18.84
C ALA A 7 11.68 29.95 -18.51
N LEU A 8 12.18 29.88 -17.27
CA LEU A 8 12.73 28.64 -16.72
C LEU A 8 11.56 27.68 -16.47
N ALA A 9 11.34 26.73 -17.39
CA ALA A 9 10.54 25.55 -17.08
C ALA A 9 11.34 24.68 -16.10
N SER A 10 10.98 24.70 -14.83
CA SER A 10 11.51 23.75 -13.86
C SER A 10 11.07 22.35 -14.29
N LEU A 11 12.04 21.53 -14.71
CA LEU A 11 11.85 20.08 -14.87
C LEU A 11 11.54 19.51 -13.48
N LEU A 12 10.26 19.39 -13.15
CA LEU A 12 9.82 18.59 -12.02
C LEU A 12 10.25 17.16 -12.31
N SER A 13 11.34 16.73 -11.67
CA SER A 13 11.70 15.32 -11.58
C SER A 13 10.49 14.59 -11.03
N LEU A 14 9.78 13.85 -11.89
CA LEU A 14 8.76 12.91 -11.47
C LEU A 14 9.52 11.84 -10.68
N ALA A 15 9.54 11.97 -9.35
CA ALA A 15 9.99 10.88 -8.50
C ALA A 15 9.23 9.63 -8.95
N SER A 16 9.98 8.62 -9.33
CA SER A 16 9.46 7.37 -9.88
C SER A 16 9.83 6.28 -8.90
N ALA A 17 8.83 5.72 -8.24
CA ALA A 17 8.96 4.78 -7.16
C ALA A 17 7.94 3.65 -7.31
N ARG A 18 8.29 2.47 -6.84
CA ARG A 18 7.39 1.31 -6.82
C ARG A 18 7.34 0.69 -5.43
N ILE A 19 6.25 0.02 -5.13
CA ILE A 19 6.17 -0.85 -3.96
C ILE A 19 6.92 -2.15 -4.25
N VAL A 20 7.75 -2.55 -3.29
CA VAL A 20 8.57 -3.77 -3.36
C VAL A 20 8.22 -4.80 -2.32
N GLY A 21 7.43 -4.44 -1.32
CA GLY A 21 7.03 -5.36 -0.27
C GLY A 21 6.38 -4.65 0.89
N PHE A 22 6.23 -5.38 1.99
CA PHE A 22 5.70 -4.83 3.23
C PHE A 22 6.31 -5.55 4.44
N SER A 23 6.24 -4.89 5.59
CA SER A 23 6.61 -5.44 6.88
C SER A 23 5.46 -5.33 7.88
N VAL A 24 5.36 -6.31 8.75
CA VAL A 24 4.38 -6.39 9.84
C VAL A 24 5.04 -6.89 11.11
N PRO A 25 4.43 -6.72 12.29
CA PRO A 25 4.87 -7.38 13.51
C PRO A 25 5.00 -8.88 13.32
N LYS A 26 6.09 -9.44 13.82
CA LYS A 26 6.38 -10.89 13.83
C LYS A 26 5.32 -11.71 14.54
N THR A 27 4.68 -11.09 15.54
CA THR A 27 3.57 -11.67 16.26
C THR A 27 2.41 -10.69 16.25
N ILE A 28 1.21 -11.15 15.92
CA ILE A 28 -0.01 -10.35 15.97
C ILE A 28 -1.00 -10.96 16.96
N ARG A 29 -1.72 -10.08 17.67
CA ARG A 29 -2.81 -10.50 18.56
C ARG A 29 -4.17 -10.41 17.85
N PRO A 30 -4.96 -11.49 17.81
CA PRO A 30 -6.33 -11.42 17.31
C PRO A 30 -7.17 -10.37 18.05
N GLY A 31 -7.96 -9.59 17.32
CA GLY A 31 -8.79 -8.53 17.87
C GLY A 31 -8.07 -7.23 18.20
N GLU A 32 -6.74 -7.16 18.03
CA GLU A 32 -5.94 -5.96 18.22
C GLU A 32 -5.47 -5.43 16.84
N GLY A 33 -5.36 -4.11 16.71
CA GLY A 33 -4.83 -3.48 15.51
C GLY A 33 -3.30 -3.44 15.49
N PHE A 34 -2.71 -3.36 14.30
CA PHE A 34 -1.27 -3.24 14.13
C PHE A 34 -0.92 -2.32 12.94
N SER A 35 0.33 -1.86 12.88
CA SER A 35 0.83 -1.09 11.75
C SER A 35 1.59 -1.99 10.78
N ALA A 36 1.27 -1.92 9.49
CA ALA A 36 2.14 -2.42 8.43
C ALA A 36 2.93 -1.26 7.81
N VAL A 37 4.17 -1.57 7.43
CA VAL A 37 5.05 -0.66 6.71
C VAL A 37 5.19 -1.18 5.29
N ILE A 38 4.61 -0.49 4.31
CA ILE A 38 4.77 -0.81 2.89
C ILE A 38 6.07 -0.18 2.42
N HIS A 39 6.93 -0.99 1.82
CA HIS A 39 8.24 -0.58 1.35
C HIS A 39 8.20 -0.10 -0.09
N THR A 40 8.82 1.04 -0.31
CA THR A 40 8.93 1.68 -1.62
C THR A 40 10.39 1.88 -1.98
N GLU A 41 10.71 1.79 -3.27
CA GLU A 41 12.06 2.08 -3.78
C GLU A 41 12.01 2.92 -5.04
N ASN A 42 13.14 3.56 -5.37
CA ASN A 42 13.29 4.26 -6.64
C ASN A 42 13.22 3.27 -7.83
N TYR A 43 12.51 3.67 -8.88
CA TYR A 43 12.34 2.87 -10.08
C TYR A 43 12.36 3.74 -11.33
N ILE A 44 13.10 3.32 -12.36
CA ILE A 44 13.39 4.15 -13.54
C ILE A 44 12.18 4.39 -14.48
N GLN A 45 11.11 3.61 -14.36
CA GLN A 45 9.89 3.78 -15.15
C GLN A 45 8.73 4.23 -14.28
N SER A 46 7.78 4.98 -14.84
CA SER A 46 6.57 5.40 -14.12
C SER A 46 5.76 4.20 -13.63
N VAL A 47 5.39 4.22 -12.35
CA VAL A 47 4.50 3.23 -11.72
C VAL A 47 3.33 3.95 -11.08
N GLN A 48 2.13 3.43 -11.30
CA GLN A 48 0.94 3.82 -10.55
C GLN A 48 0.49 2.65 -9.69
N ASP A 49 0.70 2.75 -8.38
CA ASP A 49 0.19 1.78 -7.43
C ASP A 49 -1.26 2.14 -7.11
N ILE A 50 -2.20 1.29 -7.54
CA ILE A 50 -3.63 1.61 -7.51
C ILE A 50 -4.24 1.22 -6.17
N ALA A 51 -4.09 -0.05 -5.82
CA ALA A 51 -4.67 -0.60 -4.61
C ALA A 51 -3.85 -1.77 -4.09
N ILE A 52 -3.85 -1.93 -2.77
CA ILE A 52 -3.26 -3.08 -2.10
C ILE A 52 -4.29 -3.70 -1.15
N ALA A 53 -4.46 -5.01 -1.23
CA ALA A 53 -5.32 -5.79 -0.34
C ALA A 53 -4.47 -6.72 0.52
N PHE A 54 -4.83 -6.84 1.79
CA PHE A 54 -4.14 -7.69 2.75
C PHE A 54 -5.05 -8.80 3.23
N GLY A 55 -4.47 -9.95 3.51
CA GLY A 55 -5.16 -11.06 4.12
C GLY A 55 -4.23 -11.94 4.94
N VAL A 56 -4.84 -12.85 5.68
CA VAL A 56 -4.14 -13.76 6.58
C VAL A 56 -4.69 -15.17 6.43
N THR A 57 -3.79 -16.14 6.44
CA THR A 57 -4.14 -17.57 6.42
C THR A 57 -3.36 -18.30 7.50
N PRO A 58 -4.00 -19.16 8.32
CA PRO A 58 -3.29 -20.06 9.22
C PRO A 58 -2.33 -20.98 8.45
N GLY A 59 -1.15 -21.23 9.02
CA GLY A 59 -0.09 -22.02 8.39
C GLY A 59 0.56 -21.32 7.19
N VAL A 60 0.92 -22.11 6.18
CA VAL A 60 1.66 -21.66 5.00
C VAL A 60 0.80 -20.96 3.93
N GLY A 61 -0.53 -21.00 4.10
CA GLY A 61 -1.47 -20.44 3.13
C GLY A 61 -1.49 -21.16 1.77
N TYR A 62 -2.23 -20.58 0.82
CA TYR A 62 -2.24 -21.03 -0.58
C TYR A 62 -1.57 -19.96 -1.45
N PRO A 63 -0.64 -20.32 -2.36
CA PRO A 63 0.05 -19.36 -3.20
C PRO A 63 -0.91 -18.47 -4.00
N GLY A 64 -0.72 -17.15 -3.93
CA GLY A 64 -1.57 -16.19 -4.64
C GLY A 64 -2.97 -16.00 -4.06
N SER A 65 -3.24 -16.49 -2.85
CA SER A 65 -4.49 -16.25 -2.13
C SER A 65 -4.24 -15.40 -0.88
N LEU A 66 -5.16 -14.47 -0.60
CA LEU A 66 -5.17 -13.70 0.63
C LEU A 66 -5.74 -14.49 1.82
N GLY A 67 -6.46 -15.59 1.57
CA GLY A 67 -7.22 -16.29 2.60
C GLY A 67 -8.29 -15.40 3.22
N THR A 68 -8.21 -15.15 4.52
CA THR A 68 -9.14 -14.24 5.21
C THR A 68 -8.71 -12.80 4.94
N THR A 69 -9.52 -12.05 4.18
CA THR A 69 -9.24 -10.65 3.87
C THR A 69 -9.31 -9.80 5.15
N LEU A 70 -8.25 -9.02 5.40
CA LEU A 70 -8.16 -8.10 6.52
C LEU A 70 -8.71 -6.73 6.14
N GLU A 71 -8.00 -6.06 5.23
CA GLU A 71 -8.31 -4.69 4.82
C GLU A 71 -7.67 -4.42 3.46
N SER A 72 -8.19 -3.42 2.76
CA SER A 72 -7.65 -2.96 1.49
C SER A 72 -7.48 -1.45 1.50
N PHE A 73 -6.41 -0.97 0.90
CA PHE A 73 -6.10 0.45 0.81
C PHE A 73 -6.01 0.88 -0.65
N TYR A 74 -6.73 1.94 -0.98
CA TYR A 74 -6.52 2.67 -2.22
C TYR A 74 -5.25 3.53 -2.09
N LEU A 75 -4.35 3.42 -3.05
CA LEU A 75 -3.04 4.09 -3.06
C LEU A 75 -2.96 5.19 -4.11
N GLY A 76 -3.71 5.09 -5.22
CA GLY A 76 -3.82 6.21 -6.16
C GLY A 76 -4.37 5.89 -7.55
N PRO A 77 -4.35 6.89 -8.45
CA PRO A 77 -4.14 8.31 -8.14
C PRO A 77 -5.35 8.88 -7.36
N SER A 78 -5.15 9.93 -6.55
CA SER A 78 -6.27 10.62 -5.91
C SER A 78 -7.33 10.91 -6.97
N MET A 79 -8.61 10.67 -6.68
CA MET A 79 -9.64 11.29 -7.50
C MET A 79 -9.43 12.79 -7.35
N SER A 80 -8.78 13.40 -8.35
CA SER A 80 -8.84 14.84 -8.53
C SER A 80 -10.33 15.13 -8.68
N SER A 81 -10.93 15.69 -7.65
CA SER A 81 -12.23 16.30 -7.79
C SER A 81 -12.06 17.42 -8.82
N SER A 82 -12.33 17.13 -10.09
CA SER A 82 -12.65 18.19 -11.04
C SER A 82 -13.78 19.01 -10.39
N PRO A 83 -13.67 20.34 -10.26
CA PRO A 83 -14.59 21.15 -9.46
C PRO A 83 -16.03 21.22 -10.01
N SER A 84 -16.38 20.42 -11.01
CA SER A 84 -17.66 20.49 -11.73
C SER A 84 -18.80 19.68 -11.06
N LEU A 85 -18.51 18.68 -10.22
CA LEU A 85 -19.55 17.83 -9.62
C LEU A 85 -19.58 17.80 -8.09
N ALA A 86 -18.87 18.73 -7.41
CA ALA A 86 -18.82 18.81 -5.94
C ALA A 86 -20.06 19.46 -5.30
N LEU A 87 -21.20 19.52 -6.00
CA LEU A 87 -22.46 19.99 -5.43
C LEU A 87 -23.31 18.77 -5.06
N GLN A 88 -23.06 18.17 -3.88
CA GLN A 88 -24.09 17.54 -3.01
C GLN A 88 -23.57 16.66 -1.85
N SER A 89 -22.26 16.46 -1.66
CA SER A 89 -21.79 15.74 -0.47
C SER A 89 -21.18 16.69 0.55
N LEU A 90 -21.86 16.86 1.70
CA LEU A 90 -21.40 17.65 2.85
C LEU A 90 -20.32 16.94 3.69
N GLU A 91 -19.83 15.79 3.25
CA GLU A 91 -18.59 15.22 3.76
C GLU A 91 -17.43 15.80 2.96
N LYS A 92 -16.58 16.58 3.64
CA LYS A 92 -15.29 17.06 3.16
C LYS A 92 -14.67 15.98 2.26
N PRO A 93 -14.52 16.21 0.95
CA PRO A 93 -13.79 15.28 0.09
C PRO A 93 -12.42 15.10 0.73
N SER A 94 -12.19 13.94 1.33
CA SER A 94 -10.89 13.60 1.86
C SER A 94 -10.00 13.52 0.63
N LEU A 95 -9.24 14.58 0.37
CA LEU A 95 -8.07 14.57 -0.48
C LEU A 95 -7.11 13.55 0.14
N ALA A 96 -7.36 12.26 -0.08
CA ALA A 96 -6.43 11.22 0.29
C ALA A 96 -5.15 11.57 -0.47
N PRO A 97 -4.04 11.88 0.22
CA PRO A 97 -2.78 12.16 -0.46
C PRO A 97 -2.48 10.95 -1.34
N THR A 98 -2.12 11.18 -2.60
CA THR A 98 -1.67 10.11 -3.49
C THR A 98 -0.49 9.42 -2.82
N GLN A 99 -0.65 8.14 -2.46
CA GLN A 99 0.39 7.29 -1.90
C GLN A 99 1.01 6.38 -2.96
N SER A 100 0.53 6.48 -4.20
CA SER A 100 1.20 5.96 -5.38
C SER A 100 2.47 6.76 -5.65
N ASN A 101 3.51 6.07 -6.10
CA ASN A 101 4.70 6.68 -6.69
C ASN A 101 5.49 7.61 -5.74
N ILE A 102 5.53 7.27 -4.44
CA ILE A 102 6.34 7.96 -3.44
C ILE A 102 7.52 7.09 -3.01
N VAL A 103 8.69 7.70 -2.85
CA VAL A 103 9.93 6.99 -2.46
C VAL A 103 9.95 6.65 -0.97
N SER A 104 9.12 7.32 -0.17
CA SER A 104 9.01 7.10 1.27
C SER A 104 8.04 5.97 1.59
N ASN A 105 8.45 5.10 2.52
CA ASN A 105 7.62 3.99 3.00
C ASN A 105 6.26 4.49 3.49
N ILE A 106 5.22 3.68 3.26
CA ILE A 106 3.83 4.00 3.59
C ILE A 106 3.42 3.19 4.80
N THR A 107 3.08 3.86 5.90
CA THR A 107 2.55 3.19 7.09
C THR A 107 1.03 3.13 7.03
N LYS A 108 0.47 1.93 7.18
CA LYS A 108 -0.98 1.69 7.26
C LYS A 108 -1.31 1.01 8.57
N TYR A 109 -2.30 1.55 9.27
CA TYR A 109 -2.82 0.96 10.50
C TYR A 109 -4.03 0.09 10.17
N PHE A 110 -4.02 -1.15 10.65
CA PHE A 110 -5.13 -2.09 10.58
C PHE A 110 -5.95 -1.96 11.84
N THR A 111 -7.24 -1.66 11.70
CA THR A 111 -8.08 -1.35 12.87
C THR A 111 -8.48 -2.59 13.64
N THR A 112 -8.70 -3.72 12.95
CA THR A 112 -9.11 -4.97 13.61
C THR A 112 -8.60 -6.20 12.87
N VAL A 113 -7.82 -7.01 13.58
CA VAL A 113 -7.53 -8.38 13.20
C VAL A 113 -8.69 -9.29 13.61
N PRO A 114 -9.17 -10.21 12.75
CA PRO A 114 -10.27 -11.12 13.10
C PRO A 114 -9.96 -11.92 14.37
N LYS A 115 -10.88 -11.88 15.35
CA LYS A 115 -10.76 -12.66 16.59
C LYS A 115 -10.82 -14.17 16.36
N THR A 116 -11.29 -14.59 15.20
CA THR A 116 -11.43 -15.99 14.78
C THR A 116 -10.11 -16.60 14.30
N LEU A 117 -9.01 -15.84 14.26
CA LEU A 117 -7.72 -16.39 13.84
C LEU A 117 -7.22 -17.41 14.86
N THR A 118 -6.96 -18.61 14.36
CA THR A 118 -6.34 -19.70 15.13
C THR A 118 -4.93 -19.29 15.58
N PRO A 119 -4.61 -19.40 16.88
CA PRO A 119 -3.23 -19.21 17.36
C PRO A 119 -2.25 -20.17 16.67
N GLY A 120 -1.02 -19.70 16.44
CA GLY A 120 0.05 -20.48 15.81
C GLY A 120 0.67 -19.78 14.60
N ALA A 121 1.41 -20.54 13.80
CA ALA A 121 2.02 -20.03 12.58
C ALA A 121 0.94 -19.58 11.59
N ALA A 122 1.13 -18.43 10.96
CA ALA A 122 0.25 -17.91 9.93
C ALA A 122 1.06 -17.18 8.86
N THR A 123 0.48 -17.02 7.69
CA THR A 123 1.04 -16.24 6.58
C THR A 123 0.16 -15.04 6.36
N LEU A 124 0.76 -13.85 6.42
CA LEU A 124 0.13 -12.60 6.01
C LEU A 124 0.53 -12.33 4.56
N SER A 125 -0.47 -12.11 3.72
CA SER A 125 -0.30 -11.93 2.28
C SER A 125 -0.83 -10.57 1.86
N ALA A 126 -0.19 -9.98 0.85
CA ALA A 126 -0.64 -8.75 0.23
C ALA A 126 -0.69 -8.90 -1.29
N GLN A 127 -1.74 -8.37 -1.90
CA GLN A 127 -1.93 -8.30 -3.34
C GLN A 127 -1.96 -6.84 -3.76
N LEU A 128 -0.99 -6.45 -4.57
CA LEU A 128 -0.82 -5.10 -5.07
C LEU A 128 -1.18 -5.06 -6.56
N TYR A 129 -2.12 -4.21 -6.93
CA TYR A 129 -2.41 -3.89 -8.31
C TYR A 129 -1.73 -2.57 -8.71
N SER A 130 -0.90 -2.62 -9.74
CA SER A 130 -0.16 -1.47 -10.25
C SER A 130 -0.21 -1.38 -11.78
N LEU A 131 -0.03 -0.18 -12.31
CA LEU A 131 0.09 0.10 -13.74
C LEU A 131 1.53 0.56 -14.05
N TYR A 132 2.16 -0.08 -15.03
CA TYR A 132 3.56 0.18 -15.39
C TYR A 132 3.72 0.85 -16.76
N GLY A 133 4.65 1.80 -16.82
CA GLY A 133 5.11 2.43 -18.06
C GLY A 133 4.08 3.34 -18.72
N ALA A 134 4.45 3.86 -19.90
CA ALA A 134 3.63 4.80 -20.67
C ALA A 134 2.31 4.21 -21.17
N SER A 135 2.25 2.88 -21.33
CA SER A 135 1.05 2.16 -21.79
C SER A 135 0.13 1.72 -20.65
N SER A 136 0.46 2.03 -19.38
CA SER A 136 -0.33 1.64 -18.20
C SER A 136 -0.63 0.13 -18.13
N SER A 137 0.39 -0.70 -18.36
CA SER A 137 0.24 -2.16 -18.31
C SER A 137 -0.07 -2.63 -16.89
N GLY A 138 -1.18 -3.35 -16.72
CA GLY A 138 -1.61 -3.86 -15.42
C GLY A 138 -0.75 -5.03 -14.92
N VAL A 139 -0.33 -4.96 -13.66
CA VAL A 139 0.45 -5.98 -12.97
C VAL A 139 -0.17 -6.26 -11.60
N LEU A 140 -0.31 -7.54 -11.26
CA LEU A 140 -0.71 -7.99 -9.93
C LEU A 140 0.48 -8.66 -9.23
N SER A 141 1.01 -8.00 -8.21
CA SER A 141 2.12 -8.49 -7.39
C SER A 141 1.60 -9.12 -6.11
N ASN A 142 2.21 -10.23 -5.70
CA ASN A 142 1.88 -10.95 -4.47
C ASN A 142 3.08 -10.93 -3.52
N TYR A 143 2.84 -10.55 -2.28
CA TYR A 143 3.85 -10.52 -1.21
C TYR A 143 3.38 -11.37 -0.05
N ASN A 144 4.29 -12.12 0.58
CA ASN A 144 3.98 -13.00 1.70
C ASN A 144 4.98 -12.78 2.83
N VAL A 145 4.48 -12.83 4.07
CA VAL A 145 5.26 -12.73 5.29
C VAL A 145 4.79 -13.78 6.27
N SER A 146 5.72 -14.57 6.81
CA SER A 146 5.41 -15.53 7.88
C SER A 146 5.36 -14.81 9.23
N ILE A 147 4.28 -15.03 9.97
CA ILE A 147 4.01 -14.44 11.28
C ILE A 147 3.54 -15.50 12.27
N THR A 148 3.46 -15.11 13.54
CA THR A 148 2.81 -15.90 14.60
C THR A 148 1.56 -15.19 15.10
N VAL A 149 0.46 -15.92 15.23
CA VAL A 149 -0.74 -15.44 15.92
C VAL A 149 -0.65 -15.88 17.38
N ALA A 150 -0.61 -14.92 18.31
CA ALA A 150 -0.50 -15.19 19.75
C ALA A 150 -1.26 -14.16 20.60
N ASN A 151 -1.06 -14.19 21.92
CA ASN A 151 -1.79 -13.33 22.86
C ASN A 151 -1.26 -11.89 22.95
N THR A 152 -0.14 -11.58 22.28
CA THR A 152 0.50 -10.26 22.29
C THR A 152 1.01 -9.89 20.89
N THR A 153 0.98 -8.59 20.59
CA THR A 153 1.58 -8.05 19.36
C THR A 153 3.06 -7.74 19.62
N SER A 154 3.95 -8.17 18.72
CA SER A 154 5.39 -7.95 18.84
C SER A 154 5.80 -6.52 18.42
N THR A 155 6.92 -6.02 18.95
CA THR A 155 7.59 -4.81 18.44
C THR A 155 8.62 -5.13 17.34
N GLU A 156 9.00 -6.41 17.18
CA GLU A 156 9.88 -6.89 16.11
C GLU A 156 9.08 -7.05 14.81
N TYR A 157 9.62 -6.56 13.70
CA TYR A 157 8.98 -6.64 12.38
C TYR A 157 9.66 -7.69 11.50
N VAL A 158 8.84 -8.33 10.67
CA VAL A 158 9.26 -9.25 9.61
C VAL A 158 8.81 -8.70 8.27
N SER A 159 9.63 -8.89 7.24
CA SER A 159 9.44 -8.28 5.92
C SER A 159 9.23 -9.33 4.83
N SER A 160 8.52 -8.94 3.77
CA SER A 160 8.43 -9.71 2.53
C SER A 160 9.63 -9.50 1.60
N LEU A 161 10.51 -8.56 1.95
CA LEU A 161 11.76 -8.35 1.23
C LEU A 161 12.74 -9.46 1.63
N ALA A 162 13.31 -10.13 0.62
CA ALA A 162 14.35 -11.14 0.81
C ALA A 162 15.70 -10.50 1.14
#